data_AF-A0A258KUC8-F1
#
_entry.id   AF-A0A258KUC8-F1
#
_cell.length_a   1.000
_cell.length_b   1.000
_cell.length_c   1.000
_cell.angle_alpha   90.00
_cell.angle_beta   90.00
_cell.angle_gamma   90.00
#
_symmetry.space_group_name_H-M   'P 1'
#
loop_
_entity.id
_entity.type
_entity.pdbx_description
1 polymer ?
#
loop_
_entity_poly.entity_id
_entity_poly.type
_entity_poly.pdbx_seq_one_letter_code
_entity_poly.pdbx_strand_id
1 'polypeptide(L)'
;MNKTNVKLGEPIVVGGEKITEVTVRRPKVKDLRALDHLDVNANDLTRGIEMAAILTGLTPAAIDELDAADFAAISDVIAGFLPKPPG
;
A
#
# COMPACT_ATOMS: atom_id res chain seq x y z
N MET A 1 -18.50 1.18 2.82
CA MET A 1 -17.12 1.50 2.40
C MET A 1 -16.40 0.19 2.17
N ASN A 2 -16.02 -0.13 0.93
CA ASN A 2 -15.41 -1.43 0.62
C ASN A 2 -13.92 -1.39 0.97
N LYS A 3 -13.55 -2.15 2.00
CA LYS A 3 -12.17 -2.39 2.45
C LYS A 3 -11.84 -3.85 2.16
N THR A 4 -10.58 -4.15 1.87
CA THR A 4 -10.09 -5.52 1.66
C THR A 4 -9.02 -5.80 2.69
N ASN A 5 -9.15 -6.92 3.40
CA ASN A 5 -8.17 -7.33 4.40
C ASN A 5 -7.16 -8.28 3.76
N VAL A 6 -5.88 -8.02 4.02
CA VAL A 6 -4.75 -8.84 3.61
C VAL A 6 -4.10 -9.37 4.89
N LYS A 7 -4.12 -10.69 5.08
CA LYS A 7 -3.37 -11.32 6.17
C LYS A 7 -1.90 -11.34 5.81
N LEU A 8 -1.07 -10.96 6.77
CA LEU A 8 0.37 -11.01 6.63
C LEU A 8 0.87 -12.44 6.84
N GLY A 9 1.80 -12.88 6.00
CA GLY A 9 2.55 -14.10 6.21
C GLY A 9 3.47 -13.98 7.41
N GLU A 10 4.13 -12.83 7.55
CA GLU A 10 4.98 -12.51 8.69
C GLU A 10 4.47 -11.24 9.42
N PRO A 11 4.32 -11.30 10.75
CA PRO A 11 3.80 -10.17 11.50
C PRO A 11 4.84 -9.06 11.66
N ILE A 12 4.44 -7.82 11.41
CA ILE A 12 5.26 -6.63 11.66
C ILE A 12 4.92 -5.99 13.02
N VAL A 13 5.83 -5.17 13.55
CA VAL A 13 5.62 -4.42 14.78
C VAL A 13 5.54 -2.93 14.47
N VAL A 14 4.42 -2.30 14.81
CA VAL A 14 4.20 -0.86 14.61
C VAL A 14 3.81 -0.24 15.94
N GLY A 15 4.62 0.69 16.44
CA GLY A 15 4.36 1.35 17.73
C GLY A 15 4.32 0.40 18.95
N GLY A 16 4.96 -0.76 18.85
CA GLY A 16 4.92 -1.81 19.88
C GLY A 16 3.76 -2.79 19.76
N GLU A 17 2.85 -2.59 18.81
CA GLU A 17 1.76 -3.51 18.51
C GLU A 17 2.12 -4.45 17.37
N LYS A 18 1.79 -5.74 17.55
CA LYS A 18 2.00 -6.78 16.54
C LYS A 18 0.84 -6.78 15.55
N ILE A 19 1.12 -6.44 14.30
CA ILE A 19 0.15 -6.45 13.20
C ILE A 19 0.28 -7.77 12.44
N THR A 20 -0.85 -8.45 12.23
CA THR A 20 -0.95 -9.72 11.47
C THR A 20 -1.89 -9.61 10.27
N GLU A 21 -2.59 -8.48 10.14
CA GLU A 21 -3.54 -8.21 9.07
C GLU A 21 -3.54 -6.72 8.76
N VAL A 22 -3.55 -6.39 7.47
CA VAL A 22 -3.58 -5.02 6.97
C VAL A 22 -4.87 -4.79 6.20
N THR A 23 -5.52 -3.66 6.47
CA THR A 23 -6.76 -3.28 5.80
C THR A 23 -6.47 -2.28 4.70
N VAL A 24 -6.71 -2.66 3.44
CA VAL A 24 -6.52 -1.80 2.27
C VAL A 24 -7.85 -1.15 1.88
N ARG A 25 -7.89 0.18 1.82
CA ARG A 25 -9.06 0.92 1.29
C ARG A 25 -8.89 1.22 -0.20
N ARG A 26 -10.01 1.42 -0.90
CA ARG A 26 -9.98 1.91 -2.29
C ARG A 26 -9.32 3.31 -2.39
N PRO A 27 -8.45 3.54 -3.39
CA PRO A 27 -7.88 4.86 -3.64
C PRO A 27 -8.95 5.86 -4.03
N LYS A 28 -8.77 7.10 -3.60
CA LYS A 28 -9.53 8.27 -4.02
C LYS A 28 -8.63 9.17 -4.88
N VAL A 29 -9.22 10.06 -5.67
CA VAL A 29 -8.48 11.01 -6.52
C VAL A 29 -7.46 11.83 -5.72
N LYS A 30 -7.76 12.17 -4.46
CA LYS A 30 -6.81 12.88 -3.58
C LYS A 30 -5.54 12.09 -3.28
N ASP A 31 -5.63 10.76 -3.25
CA ASP A 31 -4.51 9.87 -2.97
C ASP A 31 -3.61 9.77 -4.22
N LEU A 32 -4.21 9.68 -5.41
CA LEU A 32 -3.48 9.72 -6.68
C LEU A 32 -2.72 11.03 -6.85
N ARG A 33 -3.38 12.16 -6.56
CA ARG A 33 -2.75 13.48 -6.58
C ARG A 33 -1.58 13.60 -5.60
N ALA A 34 -1.66 12.96 -4.44
CA ALA A 34 -0.57 12.98 -3.47
C ALA A 34 0.68 12.28 -4.01
N LEU A 35 0.51 11.20 -4.79
CA LEU A 35 1.61 10.51 -5.44
C LEU A 35 2.21 11.30 -6.61
N ASP A 36 1.40 12.04 -7.37
CA ASP A 36 1.89 12.92 -8.42
C ASP A 36 2.80 14.04 -7.88
N HIS A 37 2.65 14.38 -6.60
CA HIS A 37 3.48 15.37 -5.91
C HIS A 37 4.78 14.77 -5.34
N LEU A 38 4.98 13.45 -5.41
CA LEU A 38 6.27 12.84 -5.12
C LEU A 38 7.30 13.32 -6.14
N ASP A 39 8.58 13.24 -5.76
CA ASP A 39 9.70 13.56 -6.65
C ASP A 39 9.49 12.86 -8.00
N VAL A 40 9.61 13.62 -9.09
CA VAL A 40 9.50 13.09 -10.45
C VAL A 40 10.53 11.98 -10.71
N ASN A 41 11.62 11.95 -9.95
CA ASN A 41 12.67 10.93 -9.99
C ASN A 41 12.42 9.75 -9.04
N ALA A 42 11.35 9.76 -8.25
CA ALA A 42 11.00 8.64 -7.39
C ALA A 42 10.70 7.40 -8.26
N ASN A 43 11.41 6.31 -7.96
CA ASN A 43 11.24 5.05 -8.66
C ASN A 43 9.87 4.39 -8.34
N ASP A 44 9.50 3.38 -9.13
CA ASP A 44 8.20 2.70 -9.00
C ASP A 44 8.01 2.06 -7.61
N LEU A 45 9.09 1.59 -6.98
CA LEU A 45 9.03 1.02 -5.64
C LEU A 45 8.68 2.08 -4.59
N THR A 46 9.34 3.24 -4.61
CA THR A 46 9.03 4.38 -3.72
C THR A 46 7.57 4.81 -3.89
N ARG A 47 7.08 4.91 -5.13
CA ARG A 47 5.68 5.25 -5.40
C ARG A 47 4.71 4.17 -4.89
N GLY A 48 5.08 2.90 -5.03
CA GLY A 48 4.32 1.76 -4.51
C GLY A 48 4.21 1.76 -2.99
N ILE A 49 5.34 1.99 -2.29
CA ILE A 49 5.40 2.10 -0.83
C ILE A 49 4.50 3.23 -0.34
N GLU A 50 4.59 4.41 -0.96
CA GLU A 50 3.76 5.56 -0.57
C GLU A 50 2.27 5.29 -0.82
N MET A 51 1.91 4.69 -1.95
CA MET A 51 0.53 4.30 -2.23
C MET A 51 0.02 3.31 -1.17
N ALA A 52 0.81 2.29 -0.85
CA ALA A 52 0.47 1.30 0.17
C ALA A 52 0.27 1.96 1.53
N ALA A 53 1.18 2.85 1.95
CA ALA A 53 1.06 3.62 3.19
C ALA A 53 -0.26 4.41 3.24
N ILE A 54 -0.58 5.17 2.19
CA ILE A 54 -1.80 5.98 2.10
C ILE A 54 -3.08 5.13 2.18
N LEU A 55 -3.09 3.96 1.55
CA LEU A 55 -4.28 3.11 1.43
C LEU A 55 -4.48 2.16 2.62
N THR A 56 -3.40 1.82 3.33
CA THR A 56 -3.44 1.00 4.54
C THR A 56 -3.56 1.83 5.81
N GLY A 57 -3.09 3.09 5.77
CA GLY A 57 -2.95 3.94 6.95
C GLY A 57 -1.67 3.66 7.76
N LEU A 58 -0.80 2.78 7.26
CA LEU A 58 0.54 2.54 7.83
C LEU A 58 1.51 3.63 7.39
N THR A 59 2.62 3.79 8.11
CA THR A 59 3.73 4.67 7.68
C THR A 59 4.56 3.99 6.59
N PRO A 60 5.28 4.73 5.73
CA PRO A 60 6.22 4.13 4.77
C PRO A 60 7.22 3.18 5.43
N ALA A 61 7.76 3.57 6.59
CA ALA A 61 8.65 2.71 7.36
C ALA A 61 8.00 1.39 7.81
N ALA A 62 6.70 1.40 8.16
CA ALA A 62 6.00 0.16 8.48
C ALA A 62 5.71 -0.71 7.25
N ILE A 63 5.60 -0.09 6.07
CA ILE A 63 5.53 -0.83 4.79
C ILE A 63 6.89 -1.43 4.44
N ASP A 64 8.00 -0.75 4.73
CA ASP A 64 9.37 -1.26 4.53
C ASP A 64 9.70 -2.51 5.38
N GLU A 65 9.01 -2.70 6.51
CA GLU A 65 9.13 -3.89 7.37
C GLU A 65 8.39 -5.11 6.81
N LEU A 66 7.51 -4.93 5.81
CA LEU A 66 6.85 -6.04 5.16
C LEU A 66 7.84 -6.85 4.34
N ASP A 67 7.66 -8.17 4.31
CA ASP A 67 8.37 -8.98 3.35
C ASP A 67 7.85 -8.74 1.92
N ALA A 68 8.60 -9.23 0.94
CA ALA A 68 8.27 -9.04 -0.47
C ALA A 68 6.93 -9.68 -0.87
N ALA A 69 6.51 -10.77 -0.20
CA ALA A 69 5.27 -11.48 -0.52
C ALA A 69 4.05 -10.70 0.00
N ASP A 70 4.14 -10.19 1.22
CA ASP A 70 3.11 -9.37 1.85
C ASP A 70 2.94 -8.03 1.11
N PHE A 71 4.05 -7.40 0.72
CA PHE A 71 4.00 -6.19 -0.10
C PHE A 71 3.37 -6.44 -1.48
N ALA A 72 3.69 -7.58 -2.12
CA ALA A 72 3.07 -7.96 -3.39
C ALA A 72 1.56 -8.20 -3.25
N ALA A 73 1.12 -8.90 -2.20
CA ALA A 73 -0.30 -9.16 -1.95
C ALA A 73 -1.10 -7.86 -1.74
N ILE A 74 -0.52 -6.89 -1.02
CA ILE A 74 -1.12 -5.55 -0.87
C ILE A 74 -1.17 -4.83 -2.22
N SER A 75 -0.08 -4.87 -2.98
CA SER A 75 0.02 -4.23 -4.30
C SER A 75 -1.00 -4.78 -5.30
N ASP A 76 -1.24 -6.09 -5.29
CA ASP A 76 -2.25 -6.75 -6.14
C ASP A 76 -3.68 -6.26 -5.81
N VAL A 77 -3.99 -6.10 -4.52
CA VAL A 77 -5.27 -5.53 -4.09
C VAL A 77 -5.43 -4.09 -4.59
N ILE A 78 -4.36 -3.29 -4.52
CA ILE A 78 -4.36 -1.90 -5.01
C ILE A 78 -4.55 -1.87 -6.52
N ALA A 79 -3.81 -2.70 -7.26
CA ALA A 79 -3.92 -2.82 -8.72
C ALA A 79 -5.34 -3.24 -9.14
N GLY A 80 -5.99 -4.11 -8.38
CA GLY A 80 -7.39 -4.51 -8.58
C GLY A 80 -8.41 -3.37 -8.44
N PHE A 81 -8.04 -2.24 -7.83
CA PHE A 81 -8.89 -1.05 -7.75
C PHE A 81 -8.70 -0.08 -8.92
N LEU A 82 -7.57 -0.15 -9.61
CA LEU A 82 -7.26 0.75 -10.72
C LEU A 82 -7.87 0.22 -12.02
N PRO A 83 -8.39 1.11 -12.89
CA PRO A 83 -8.85 0.69 -14.19
C PRO A 83 -7.68 0.11 -14.98
N LYS A 84 -7.88 -1.06 -15.61
CA LYS A 84 -6.90 -1.59 -16.56
C LYS A 84 -6.80 -0.60 -17.73
N PRO A 85 -5.59 -0.25 -18.19
CA PRO A 85 -5.45 0.55 -19.39
C PRO A 85 -6.18 -0.16 -20.55
N PRO A 86 -6.88 0.59 -21.43
CA PRO A 86 -7.44 0.01 -22.63
C PRO A 86 -6.31 -0.64 -23.44
N GLY A 87 -6.50 -1.91 -23.78
CA GLY A 87 -5.58 -2.68 -24.62
C GLY A 87 -5.61 -2.27 -26.07
#